data_AF-A0A7R6V7Q0-F1
#
_entry.id   AF-A0A7R6V7Q0-F1
#
_cell.length_a   1.000
_cell.length_b   1.000
_cell.length_c   1.000
_cell.angle_alpha   90.00
_cell.angle_beta   90.00
_cell.angle_gamma   90.00
#
_symmetry.space_group_name_H-M   'P 1'
#
loop_
_entity.id
_entity.type
_entity.pdbx_description
1 polymer ?
#
loop_
_entity_poly.entity_id
_entity_poly.type
_entity_poly.pdbx_seq_one_letter_code
_entity_poly.pdbx_strand_id
1 'polypeptide(L)'
;MHYTIPRELFEELAKNVGKESAEKLVNTIEKFLDIIQQESQKEITQKKESLKAELYNELRNELATKEFVRAEINEVRAEINEVRAEINEVRAEIRQNTLLLKVLIGISIFALTLFNPNFIALIEKIVK
;
A
#
# COMPACT_ATOMS: atom_id res chain seq x y z
N MET A 1 -0.71 -20.77 -59.95
CA MET A 1 -0.47 -19.80 -58.87
C MET A 1 -1.64 -19.89 -57.92
N HIS A 2 -1.40 -20.00 -56.61
CA HIS A 2 -2.47 -20.03 -55.61
C HIS A 2 -2.66 -18.59 -55.13
N TYR A 3 -3.76 -17.96 -55.53
CA TYR A 3 -4.11 -16.63 -55.04
C TYR A 3 -4.90 -16.77 -53.75
N THR A 4 -4.80 -15.76 -52.89
CA THR A 4 -5.60 -15.59 -51.68
C THR A 4 -6.99 -15.06 -52.03
N ILE A 5 -7.10 -14.43 -53.21
CA ILE A 5 -8.37 -13.97 -53.79
C ILE A 5 -9.28 -15.17 -54.14
N PRO A 6 -10.57 -15.13 -53.76
CA PRO A 6 -11.56 -16.12 -54.15
C PRO A 6 -11.62 -16.32 -55.67
N ARG A 7 -11.76 -17.58 -56.08
CA ARG A 7 -11.71 -17.99 -57.48
C ARG A 7 -12.78 -17.31 -58.34
N GLU A 8 -13.98 -17.14 -57.80
CA GLU A 8 -15.12 -16.48 -58.44
C GLU A 8 -14.80 -15.02 -58.80
N LEU A 9 -14.17 -14.28 -57.88
CA LEU A 9 -13.76 -12.89 -58.10
C LEU A 9 -12.66 -12.79 -59.15
N PHE A 10 -11.70 -13.72 -59.16
CA PHE A 10 -10.67 -13.75 -60.19
C PHE A 10 -11.26 -14.02 -61.58
N GLU A 11 -12.20 -14.96 -61.68
CA GLU A 11 -12.86 -15.28 -62.95
C GLU A 11 -13.70 -14.11 -63.47
N GLU A 12 -14.40 -13.39 -62.60
CA GLU A 12 -15.13 -12.17 -62.94
C GLU A 12 -14.19 -11.04 -63.38
N LEU A 13 -13.05 -10.87 -62.70
CA LEU A 13 -12.01 -9.91 -63.08
C LEU A 13 -11.43 -10.24 -64.46
N ALA A 14 -11.05 -11.51 -64.68
CA ALA A 14 -10.46 -11.98 -65.94
C ALA A 14 -11.43 -11.83 -67.12
N LYS A 15 -12.74 -11.96 -66.89
CA LYS A 15 -13.78 -11.73 -67.91
C LYS A 15 -13.87 -10.26 -68.33
N ASN A 16 -13.64 -9.32 -67.42
CA ASN A 16 -13.78 -7.88 -67.66
C ASN A 16 -12.51 -7.21 -68.18
N VAL A 17 -11.33 -7.58 -67.66
CA VAL A 17 -10.04 -6.91 -67.99
C VAL A 17 -9.07 -7.78 -68.78
N GLY A 18 -9.44 -9.03 -69.07
CA GLY A 18 -8.57 -10.02 -69.70
C GLY A 18 -7.68 -10.75 -68.68
N LYS A 19 -7.37 -12.02 -68.98
CA LYS A 19 -6.70 -12.94 -68.06
C LYS A 19 -5.31 -12.47 -67.62
N GLU A 20 -4.51 -11.94 -68.55
CA GLU A 20 -3.16 -11.44 -68.26
C GLU A 20 -3.18 -10.19 -67.37
N SER A 21 -4.08 -9.25 -67.66
CA SER A 21 -4.26 -8.05 -66.85
C SER A 21 -4.76 -8.41 -65.45
N ALA A 22 -5.70 -9.35 -65.34
CA ALA A 22 -6.20 -9.84 -64.06
C ALA A 22 -5.09 -10.47 -63.21
N GLU A 23 -4.24 -11.31 -63.79
CA GLU A 23 -3.08 -11.90 -63.06
C GLU A 23 -2.11 -10.82 -62.55
N LYS A 24 -1.80 -9.81 -63.36
CA LYS A 24 -0.94 -8.67 -62.94
C LYS A 24 -1.57 -7.87 -61.80
N LEU A 25 -2.87 -7.61 -61.89
CA LEU A 25 -3.61 -6.84 -60.89
C LEU A 25 -3.71 -7.60 -59.57
N VAL A 26 -4.07 -8.88 -59.61
CA VAL A 26 -4.11 -9.75 -58.43
C VAL A 26 -2.72 -9.86 -57.79
N ASN A 27 -1.66 -10.09 -58.56
CA ASN A 27 -0.30 -10.12 -58.01
C ASN A 27 0.11 -8.80 -57.34
N THR A 28 -0.39 -7.67 -57.84
CA THR A 28 -0.12 -6.35 -57.24
C THR A 28 -0.90 -6.18 -55.93
N ILE A 29 -2.16 -6.63 -55.89
CA ILE A 29 -3.00 -6.60 -54.69
C ILE A 29 -2.43 -7.52 -53.60
N GLU A 30 -2.00 -8.74 -53.94
CA GLU A 30 -1.39 -9.67 -52.98
C GLU A 30 -0.15 -9.06 -52.33
N LYS A 31 0.76 -8.48 -53.14
CA LYS A 31 1.94 -7.78 -52.60
C LYS A 31 1.57 -6.61 -51.69
N PHE A 32 0.51 -5.87 -52.03
CA PHE A 32 0.03 -4.78 -51.20
C PHE A 32 -0.56 -5.27 -49.87
N LEU A 33 -1.32 -6.37 -49.89
CA LEU A 33 -1.86 -7.02 -48.70
C LEU A 33 -0.75 -7.56 -47.80
N ASP A 34 0.29 -8.17 -48.38
CA ASP A 34 1.47 -8.64 -47.64
C ASP A 34 2.17 -7.49 -46.90
N ILE A 35 2.34 -6.34 -47.57
CA ILE A 35 2.94 -5.14 -46.96
C ILE A 35 2.09 -4.66 -45.78
N ILE A 36 0.77 -4.53 -45.97
CA ILE A 36 -0.15 -4.11 -44.90
C ILE A 36 -0.09 -5.09 -43.73
N GLN A 37 -0.08 -6.39 -44.00
CA GLN A 37 -0.06 -7.42 -42.96
C GLN A 37 1.25 -7.37 -42.17
N GLN A 38 2.38 -7.18 -42.84
CA GLN A 38 3.68 -7.01 -42.18
C GLN A 38 3.74 -5.74 -41.33
N GLU A 39 3.27 -4.61 -41.84
CA GLU A 39 3.22 -3.36 -41.09
C GLU A 39 2.31 -3.46 -39.87
N SER A 40 1.11 -4.03 -40.04
CA SER A 40 0.17 -4.27 -38.95
C SER A 40 0.78 -5.16 -37.86
N GLN A 41 1.44 -6.26 -38.25
CA GLN A 41 2.08 -7.16 -37.29
C GLN A 41 3.22 -6.47 -36.54
N LYS A 42 4.00 -5.63 -37.22
CA LYS A 42 5.06 -4.83 -36.62
C LYS A 42 4.49 -3.83 -35.63
N GLU A 43 3.44 -3.11 -35.99
CA GLU A 43 2.79 -2.12 -35.13
C GLU A 43 2.18 -2.78 -33.88
N ILE A 44 1.51 -3.92 -34.03
CA ILE A 44 0.97 -4.71 -32.92
C ILE A 44 2.09 -5.11 -31.96
N THR A 45 3.22 -5.58 -32.50
CA THR A 45 4.37 -6.00 -31.68
C THR A 45 4.96 -4.82 -30.92
N GLN A 46 5.15 -3.68 -31.59
CA GLN A 46 5.64 -2.45 -30.96
C GLN A 46 4.70 -1.93 -29.87
N LYS A 47 3.38 -1.89 -30.14
CA LYS A 47 2.38 -1.50 -29.14
C LYS A 47 2.37 -2.42 -27.93
N LYS A 48 2.50 -3.74 -28.15
CA LYS A 48 2.59 -4.73 -27.07
C LYS A 48 3.83 -4.50 -26.20
N GLU A 49 4.97 -4.20 -26.79
CA GLU A 49 6.20 -3.88 -26.06
C GLU A 49 6.08 -2.57 -25.27
N SER A 50 5.51 -1.52 -25.88
CA SER A 50 5.23 -0.24 -25.20
C SER A 50 4.32 -0.44 -23.98
N LEU A 51 3.20 -1.14 -24.18
CA LEU A 51 2.23 -1.39 -23.11
C LEU A 51 2.86 -2.19 -21.96
N LYS A 52 3.71 -3.17 -22.28
CA LYS A 52 4.42 -3.95 -21.26
C LYS A 52 5.41 -3.08 -20.47
N ALA A 53 6.10 -2.15 -21.13
CA ALA A 53 7.02 -1.22 -20.48
C ALA A 53 6.27 -0.21 -19.59
N GLU A 54 5.15 0.35 -20.07
CA GLU A 54 4.27 1.24 -19.32
C GLU A 54 3.74 0.54 -18.06
N LEU A 55 3.15 -0.65 -18.21
CA LEU A 55 2.64 -1.44 -17.08
C LEU A 55 3.74 -1.79 -16.06
N TYR A 56 4.94 -2.12 -16.52
CA TYR A 56 6.06 -2.39 -15.62
C TYR A 56 6.45 -1.15 -14.81
N ASN A 57 6.48 0.03 -15.44
CA ASN A 57 6.79 1.28 -14.76
C ASN A 57 5.69 1.68 -13.76
N GLU A 58 4.42 1.57 -14.15
CA GLU A 58 3.28 1.84 -13.26
C GLU A 58 3.29 0.93 -12.03
N LEU A 59 3.43 -0.39 -12.24
CA LEU A 59 3.50 -1.36 -11.14
C LEU A 59 4.69 -1.10 -10.22
N ARG A 60 5.85 -0.75 -10.79
CA ARG A 60 7.04 -0.42 -9.99
C ARG A 60 6.81 0.82 -9.13
N ASN A 61 6.17 1.85 -9.67
CA ASN A 61 5.85 3.07 -8.93
C ASN A 61 4.83 2.79 -7.82
N GLU A 62 3.78 2.02 -8.09
CA GLU A 62 2.81 1.61 -7.06
C GLU A 62 3.41 0.71 -5.97
N LEU A 63 4.36 -0.17 -6.33
CA LEU A 63 5.05 -0.99 -5.33
C LEU A 63 5.97 -0.14 -4.45
N ALA A 64 6.65 0.85 -5.02
CA ALA A 64 7.47 1.79 -4.25
C ALA A 64 6.62 2.58 -3.25
N THR A 65 5.39 2.98 -3.61
CA THR A 65 4.49 3.64 -2.64
C THR A 65 4.01 2.69 -1.55
N LYS A 66 3.84 1.39 -1.82
CA LYS A 66 3.55 0.39 -0.77
C LYS A 66 4.69 0.20 0.21
N GLU A 67 5.94 0.24 -0.25
CA GLU A 67 7.12 0.18 0.64
C GLU A 67 7.19 1.42 1.54
N PHE A 68 6.91 2.60 0.99
CA PHE A 68 6.80 3.84 1.75
C PHE A 68 5.69 3.76 2.83
N VAL A 69 4.49 3.33 2.47
CA VAL A 69 3.39 3.12 3.44
C VAL A 69 3.76 2.10 4.51
N ARG A 70 4.50 1.05 4.17
CA ARG A 70 4.99 0.08 5.16
C ARG A 70 5.99 0.71 6.12
N ALA A 71 6.87 1.59 5.64
CA ALA A 71 7.81 2.33 6.47
C ALA A 71 7.06 3.25 7.45
N GLU A 72 6.09 4.04 6.98
CA GLU A 72 5.26 4.89 7.84
C GLU A 72 4.50 4.08 8.89
N ILE A 73 3.92 2.92 8.54
CA ILE A 73 3.26 2.03 9.51
C ILE A 73 4.23 1.55 10.60
N ASN A 74 5.47 1.25 10.23
CA ASN A 74 6.47 0.81 11.20
C ASN A 74 6.90 1.95 12.13
N GLU A 75 7.05 3.16 11.61
CA GLU A 75 7.34 4.36 12.39
C GLU A 75 6.22 4.67 13.39
N VAL A 76 4.97 4.70 12.94
CA VAL A 76 3.80 4.90 13.82
C VAL A 76 3.72 3.80 14.89
N ARG A 77 4.08 2.55 14.57
CA ARG A 77 4.14 1.47 15.58
C ARG A 77 5.24 1.71 16.62
N ALA A 78 6.38 2.25 16.21
CA ALA A 78 7.46 2.60 17.14
C ALA A 78 7.01 3.72 18.09
N GLU A 79 6.42 4.79 17.55
CA GLU A 79 5.86 5.89 18.35
C GLU A 79 4.80 5.41 19.34
N ILE A 80 3.88 4.53 18.91
CA ILE A 80 2.87 3.94 19.81
C ILE A 80 3.52 3.16 20.96
N ASN A 81 4.61 2.44 20.69
CA ASN A 81 5.32 1.68 21.73
C ASN A 81 6.04 2.61 22.72
N GLU A 82 6.63 3.69 22.24
CA GLU A 82 7.26 4.72 23.06
C GLU A 82 6.23 5.39 23.98
N VAL A 83 5.11 5.87 23.43
CA VAL A 83 4.00 6.44 24.20
C VAL A 83 3.46 5.46 25.25
N ARG A 84 3.37 4.16 24.91
CA ARG A 84 2.98 3.14 25.89
C ARG A 84 3.99 2.98 27.03
N ALA A 85 5.28 3.09 26.73
CA ALA A 85 6.33 3.05 27.75
C ALA A 85 6.23 4.26 28.68
N GLU A 86 6.09 5.47 28.13
CA GLU A 86 5.88 6.70 28.91
C GLU A 86 4.63 6.63 29.79
N ILE A 87 3.51 6.14 29.26
CA ILE A 87 2.28 5.94 30.05
C ILE A 87 2.51 4.98 31.22
N ASN A 88 3.29 3.92 31.02
CA ASN A 88 3.59 2.97 32.09
C ASN A 88 4.49 3.58 33.17
N GLU A 89 5.46 4.39 32.78
CA GLU A 89 6.33 5.15 33.69
C GLU A 89 5.50 6.14 34.53
N VAL A 90 4.68 6.98 33.88
CA VAL A 90 3.77 7.92 34.57
C VAL A 90 2.83 7.18 35.53
N ARG A 91 2.30 6.01 35.12
CA ARG A 91 1.47 5.19 36.03
C ARG A 91 2.24 4.68 37.23
N ALA A 92 3.52 4.34 37.08
CA ALA A 92 4.37 3.91 38.19
C ALA A 92 4.63 5.08 39.16
N GLU A 93 4.97 6.26 38.64
CA GLU A 93 5.16 7.48 39.43
C GLU A 93 3.89 7.85 40.21
N ILE A 94 2.72 7.81 39.56
CA ILE A 94 1.43 8.08 40.23
C ILE A 94 1.18 7.11 41.38
N ARG A 95 1.49 5.82 41.21
CA ARG A 95 1.35 4.81 42.27
C ARG A 95 2.28 5.10 43.44
N GLN A 96 3.54 5.44 43.16
CA GLN A 96 4.51 5.81 44.18
C GLN A 96 4.06 7.06 44.95
N ASN A 97 3.65 8.11 44.24
CA ASN A 97 3.15 9.35 44.86
C ASN A 97 1.90 9.10 45.70
N THR A 98 0.99 8.23 45.23
CA THR A 98 -0.19 7.83 46.00
C THR A 98 0.19 7.13 47.31
N LEU A 99 1.22 6.28 47.29
CA LEU A 99 1.71 5.60 48.50
C LEU A 99 2.34 6.59 49.48
N LEU A 100 3.21 7.48 48.99
CA LEU A 100 3.83 8.53 49.80
C LEU A 100 2.78 9.42 50.46
N LEU A 101 1.75 9.82 49.70
CA LEU A 101 0.65 10.62 50.22
C LEU A 101 -0.12 9.90 51.33
N LYS A 102 -0.43 8.61 51.15
CA LYS A 102 -1.09 7.80 52.20
C LYS A 102 -0.25 7.72 53.47
N VAL A 103 1.06 7.52 53.35
CA VAL A 103 1.99 7.49 54.50
C VAL A 103 2.00 8.85 55.20
N LEU A 104 2.11 9.95 54.45
CA LEU A 104 2.14 11.31 55.00
C LEU A 104 0.85 11.66 55.72
N ILE A 105 -0.31 11.28 55.17
CA ILE A 105 -1.62 11.44 55.82
C ILE A 105 -1.65 10.62 57.12
N GLY A 106 -1.19 9.36 57.10
CA GLY A 106 -1.13 8.51 58.28
C GLY A 106 -0.27 9.10 59.40
N ILE A 107 0.93 9.59 59.07
CA ILE A 107 1.84 10.27 60.03
C ILE A 107 1.17 11.54 60.57
N SER A 108 0.52 12.34 59.72
CA SER A 108 -0.16 13.57 60.13
C SER A 108 -1.29 13.28 61.13
N ILE A 109 -2.14 12.27 60.85
CA ILE A 109 -3.22 11.86 61.75
C ILE A 109 -2.65 11.32 63.07
N PHE A 110 -1.59 10.51 63.01
CA PHE A 110 -0.93 9.99 64.20
C PHE A 110 -0.34 11.12 65.07
N ALA A 111 0.35 12.09 64.47
CA ALA A 111 0.87 13.25 65.18
C ALA A 111 -0.25 14.06 65.84
N LEU A 112 -1.33 14.38 65.10
CA LEU A 112 -2.50 15.07 65.65
C LEU A 112 -3.14 14.30 66.82
N THR A 113 -3.16 12.97 66.76
CA THR A 113 -3.68 12.12 67.84
C THR A 113 -2.81 12.19 69.09
N LEU A 114 -1.48 12.09 68.93
CA LEU A 114 -0.53 12.18 70.04
C LEU A 114 -0.56 13.55 70.73
N PHE A 115 -0.76 14.63 69.97
CA PHE A 115 -0.85 15.99 70.50
C PHE A 115 -2.25 16.39 70.97
N ASN A 116 -3.24 15.49 70.91
CA ASN A 116 -4.58 15.77 71.41
C ASN A 116 -4.61 15.70 72.96
N PRO A 117 -4.95 16.78 73.68
CA PRO A 117 -4.98 16.80 75.15
C PRO A 117 -5.85 15.69 75.76
N ASN A 118 -6.97 15.36 75.10
CA ASN A 118 -7.88 14.30 75.58
C ASN A 118 -7.23 12.92 75.47
N PHE A 119 -6.44 12.68 74.41
CA PHE A 119 -5.71 11.42 74.22
C PHE A 119 -4.57 11.30 75.23
N ILE A 120 -3.79 12.36 75.45
CA ILE A 120 -2.71 12.37 76.45
C ILE A 120 -3.28 12.09 77.86
N ALA A 121 -4.38 12.76 78.23
CA ALA A 121 -5.03 12.54 79.52
C ALA A 121 -5.55 11.10 79.70
N LEU A 122 -5.97 10.45 78.62
CA LEU A 122 -6.35 9.04 78.63
C LEU A 122 -5.14 8.13 78.88
N ILE A 123 -4.03 8.38 78.19
CA ILE A 123 -2.79 7.62 78.37
C ILE A 123 -2.24 7.78 79.79
N GLU A 124 -2.23 9.00 80.34
CA GLU A 124 -1.79 9.25 81.71
C GLU A 124 -2.58 8.43 82.75
N LYS A 125 -3.88 8.20 82.52
CA LYS A 125 -4.73 7.39 83.40
C LYS A 125 -4.53 5.88 83.26
N ILE A 126 -3.95 5.42 82.15
CA ILE A 126 -3.66 4.00 81.90
C ILE A 126 -2.26 3.65 82.41
N VAL A 127 -1.32 4.60 82.34
CA VAL A 127 0.09 4.40 82.72
C VAL A 127 0.34 4.70 84.21
N LYS A 128 -0.48 5.54 84.85
CA LYS A 128 -0.53 5.67 86.33
C LYS A 128 -1.42 4.60 86.94
#